data_AF-A0A8J3PS14-F1
#
_entry.id   AF-A0A8J3PS14-F1
#
_cell.length_a   1.000
_cell.length_b   1.000
_cell.length_c   1.000
_cell.angle_alpha   90.00
_cell.angle_beta   90.00
_cell.angle_gamma   90.00
#
_symmetry.space_group_name_H-M   'P 1'
#
loop_
_entity.id
_entity.type
_entity.pdbx_description
1 polymer ?
#
loop_
_entity_poly.entity_id
_entity_poly.type
_entity_poly.pdbx_seq_one_letter_code
_entity_poly.pdbx_strand_id
1 'polypeptide(L)'
;MTYEIAYRWKELLVYTEGSRKFNFDCGWGVHPPVVYVPTQEIWDQVTPSWMHGRRSEILDRIGRDSRHVIEETDEGYPNPLLNPGLS
;
A
#
# COMPACT_ATOMS: atom_id res chain seq x y z
N MET A 1 -19.59 33.45 3.01
CA MET A 1 -19.33 32.33 2.08
C MET A 1 -18.54 31.28 2.83
N THR A 2 -19.11 30.10 3.03
CA THR A 2 -18.45 28.96 3.67
C THR A 2 -17.89 28.07 2.57
N TYR A 3 -16.58 27.86 2.59
CA TYR A 3 -15.87 26.93 1.72
C TYR A 3 -15.48 25.68 2.52
N GLU A 4 -15.45 24.54 1.86
CA GLU A 4 -14.96 23.27 2.42
C GLU A 4 -13.80 22.79 1.55
N ILE A 5 -12.66 22.52 2.18
CA ILE A 5 -11.48 21.94 1.55
C ILE A 5 -11.45 20.47 1.95
N ALA A 6 -11.61 19.58 0.99
CA ALA A 6 -11.52 18.14 1.21
C ALA A 6 -10.29 17.58 0.47
N TYR A 7 -9.38 16.96 1.21
CA TYR A 7 -8.29 16.18 0.63
C TYR A 7 -8.86 14.91 0.00
N ARG A 8 -8.65 14.73 -1.32
CA ARG A 8 -8.87 13.44 -1.99
C ARG A 8 -7.56 12.66 -1.87
N TRP A 9 -7.57 11.60 -1.06
CA TRP A 9 -6.40 10.77 -0.78
C TRP A 9 -5.95 10.03 -2.06
N LYS A 10 -4.65 9.73 -2.14
CA LYS A 10 -3.81 9.16 -3.23
C LYS A 10 -4.47 8.30 -4.32
N GLU A 11 -3.83 8.23 -5.49
CA GLU A 11 -4.09 7.15 -6.47
C GLU A 11 -3.91 5.78 -5.78
N LEU A 12 -4.70 4.77 -6.16
CA LEU A 12 -4.66 3.44 -5.55
C LEU A 12 -4.28 2.39 -6.58
N LEU A 13 -3.35 1.51 -6.21
CA LEU A 13 -3.12 0.25 -6.92
C LEU A 13 -3.95 -0.84 -6.24
N VAL A 14 -4.88 -1.43 -6.98
CA VAL A 14 -5.73 -2.51 -6.47
C VAL A 14 -5.17 -3.86 -6.91
N TYR A 15 -4.59 -4.61 -5.99
CA TYR A 15 -4.16 -5.98 -6.24
C TYR A 15 -5.35 -6.94 -6.04
N THR A 16 -5.69 -7.72 -7.07
CA THR A 16 -6.85 -8.64 -7.05
C THR A 16 -6.42 -10.08 -7.34
N GLU A 17 -6.80 -11.03 -6.48
CA GLU A 17 -6.60 -12.48 -6.69
C GLU A 17 -7.90 -13.24 -6.42
N GLY A 18 -8.63 -13.56 -7.50
CA GLY A 18 -9.99 -14.12 -7.42
C GLY A 18 -10.97 -13.09 -6.87
N SER A 19 -11.64 -13.41 -5.76
CA SER A 19 -12.55 -12.49 -5.05
C SER A 19 -11.85 -11.59 -4.02
N ARG A 20 -10.54 -11.78 -3.78
CA ARG A 20 -9.77 -11.06 -2.76
C ARG A 20 -9.13 -9.80 -3.38
N LYS A 21 -9.16 -8.70 -2.64
CA LYS A 21 -8.60 -7.41 -3.04
C LYS A 21 -7.79 -6.79 -1.92
N PHE A 22 -6.72 -6.08 -2.28
CA PHE A 22 -5.96 -5.22 -1.39
C PHE A 22 -5.57 -3.93 -2.11
N ASN A 23 -5.64 -2.80 -1.41
CA ASN A 23 -5.34 -1.49 -1.97
C ASN A 23 -3.98 -1.02 -1.45
N PHE A 24 -3.09 -0.65 -2.36
CA PHE A 24 -1.85 0.05 -2.05
C PHE A 24 -1.99 1.52 -2.38
N ASP A 25 -1.42 2.36 -1.53
CA ASP A 25 -1.30 3.79 -1.76
C ASP A 25 -0.31 4.07 -2.89
N CYS A 26 -0.57 5.06 -3.74
CA CYS A 26 0.34 5.49 -4.81
C CYS A 26 0.72 6.97 -4.69
N GLY A 27 1.83 7.37 -5.30
CA GLY A 27 2.23 8.78 -5.39
C GLY A 27 1.28 9.53 -6.32
N TRP A 28 0.76 10.68 -5.88
CA TRP A 28 -0.13 11.51 -6.70
C TRP A 28 0.67 12.42 -7.64
N GLY A 29 0.38 12.37 -8.95
CA GLY A 29 0.95 13.29 -9.93
C GLY A 29 2.45 13.11 -10.20
N VAL A 30 3.04 11.97 -9.80
CA VAL A 30 4.47 11.66 -10.01
C VAL A 30 4.70 10.84 -11.28
N HIS A 31 5.84 11.05 -11.94
CA HIS A 31 6.28 10.27 -13.09
C HIS A 31 7.75 9.84 -12.92
N PRO A 32 8.07 8.53 -12.95
CA PRO A 32 7.14 7.40 -13.12
C PRO A 32 6.15 7.27 -11.94
N PRO A 33 4.98 6.64 -12.14
CA PRO A 33 4.04 6.36 -11.04
C PRO A 33 4.74 5.56 -9.94
N VAL A 34 4.44 5.85 -8.68
CA VAL A 34 5.03 5.16 -7.52
C VAL A 34 3.93 4.43 -6.76
N VAL A 35 4.15 3.18 -6.37
CA VAL A 35 3.32 2.43 -5.43
C VAL A 35 4.09 2.25 -4.13
N TYR A 36 3.45 2.62 -3.03
CA TYR A 36 3.99 2.49 -1.68
C TYR A 36 3.55 1.17 -1.08
N VAL A 37 4.51 0.40 -0.58
CA VAL A 37 4.27 -0.92 0.03
C VAL A 37 4.83 -0.97 1.45
N PRO A 38 4.21 -1.70 2.38
CA PRO A 38 4.77 -1.90 3.71
C PRO A 38 6.15 -2.56 3.63
N THR A 39 7.02 -2.24 4.58
CA THR A 39 8.28 -2.97 4.79
C THR A 39 8.01 -4.44 5.09
N GLN A 40 9.05 -5.27 5.01
CA GLN A 40 8.91 -6.69 5.29
C GLN A 40 8.53 -6.96 6.76
N GLU A 41 9.01 -6.13 7.67
CA GLU A 41 8.85 -6.24 9.11
C GLU A 41 7.39 -6.15 9.54
N ILE A 42 6.60 -5.29 8.88
CA ILE A 42 5.19 -5.07 9.24
C ILE A 42 4.20 -5.70 8.25
N TRP A 43 4.67 -6.27 7.13
CA TRP A 43 3.81 -6.77 6.06
C TRP A 43 2.70 -7.70 6.56
N ASP A 44 3.05 -8.75 7.31
CA ASP A 44 2.07 -9.71 7.84
C ASP A 44 1.16 -9.09 8.91
N GLN A 45 1.54 -7.95 9.49
CA GLN A 45 0.75 -7.27 10.51
C GLN A 45 -0.32 -6.35 9.89
N VAL A 46 -0.01 -5.76 8.72
CA VAL A 46 -0.87 -4.75 8.08
C VAL A 46 -1.57 -5.23 6.81
N THR A 47 -1.22 -6.42 6.32
CA THR A 47 -1.88 -7.04 5.18
C THR A 47 -2.83 -8.17 5.62
N PRO A 48 -3.84 -8.52 4.80
CA PRO A 48 -4.69 -9.68 5.05
C PRO A 48 -3.93 -11.01 5.04
N SER A 49 -4.43 -11.99 5.79
CA SER A 49 -3.79 -13.31 5.95
C SER A 49 -3.45 -14.06 4.66
N TRP A 50 -4.20 -13.83 3.58
CA TRP A 50 -3.92 -14.46 2.29
C TRP A 50 -2.69 -13.91 1.55
N MET A 51 -2.14 -12.78 2.03
CA MET A 51 -0.89 -12.16 1.56
C MET A 51 0.31 -12.52 2.44
N HIS A 52 0.08 -13.16 3.59
CA HIS A 52 1.14 -13.45 4.56
C HIS A 52 2.14 -14.46 4.01
N GLY A 53 3.43 -14.21 4.25
CA GLY A 53 4.51 -15.02 3.68
C GLY A 53 4.64 -14.96 2.14
N ARG A 54 3.84 -14.12 1.46
CA ARG A 54 3.83 -13.98 -0.01
C ARG A 54 4.30 -12.61 -0.49
N ARG A 55 4.95 -11.83 0.37
CA ARG A 55 5.41 -10.46 0.06
C ARG A 55 6.22 -10.42 -1.24
N SER A 56 7.31 -11.17 -1.33
CA SER A 56 8.18 -11.18 -2.52
C SER A 56 7.43 -11.58 -3.79
N GLU A 57 6.57 -12.59 -3.72
CA GLU A 57 5.75 -13.04 -4.86
C GLU A 57 4.81 -11.93 -5.37
N ILE A 58 4.16 -11.23 -4.45
CA ILE A 58 3.22 -10.16 -4.77
C ILE A 58 3.96 -8.95 -5.34
N LEU A 59 5.10 -8.55 -4.75
CA LEU A 59 5.91 -7.44 -5.26
C LEU A 59 6.50 -7.75 -6.63
N ASP A 60 6.94 -8.99 -6.89
CA ASP A 60 7.40 -9.41 -8.21
C ASP A 60 6.30 -9.30 -9.28
N ARG A 61 5.05 -9.66 -8.94
CA ARG A 61 3.89 -9.49 -9.83
C ARG A 61 3.61 -8.01 -10.08
N ILE A 62 3.60 -7.18 -9.04
CA ILE A 62 3.40 -5.72 -9.18
C ILE A 62 4.49 -5.10 -10.06
N GLY A 63 5.77 -5.44 -9.84
CA GLY A 63 6.88 -4.90 -10.60
C GLY A 63 6.91 -5.36 -12.06
N ARG A 64 6.40 -6.56 -12.36
CA ARG A 64 6.30 -7.09 -13.73
C ARG A 64 5.11 -6.52 -14.49
N ASP A 65 3.94 -6.47 -13.85
CA ASP A 65 2.67 -6.28 -14.53
C ASP A 65 2.09 -4.86 -14.36
N SER A 66 2.69 -4.04 -13.50
CA SER A 66 2.35 -2.63 -13.35
C SER A 66 3.44 -1.71 -13.92
N ARG A 67 3.09 -0.44 -14.15
CA ARG A 67 4.06 0.60 -14.55
C ARG A 67 4.65 1.35 -13.36
N HIS A 68 4.38 0.91 -12.13
CA HIS A 68 4.78 1.63 -10.93
C HIS A 68 6.20 1.25 -10.52
N VAL A 69 6.94 2.24 -10.02
CA VAL A 69 8.11 2.02 -9.17
C VAL A 69 7.61 1.62 -7.79
N ILE A 70 8.14 0.54 -7.24
CA ILE A 70 7.80 0.09 -5.89
C ILE A 70 8.73 0.82 -4.91
N GLU A 71 8.15 1.50 -3.94
CA GLU A 71 8.87 2.10 -2.81
C GLU A 71 8.34 1.53 -1.49
N GLU A 72 9.25 1.20 -0.59
CA GLU A 72 8.88 0.72 0.74
C GLU A 72 8.65 1.90 1.68
N THR A 73 7.52 1.90 2.37
CA THR A 73 7.23 2.83 3.46
C THR A 73 6.17 2.25 4.39
N ASP A 74 6.36 2.48 5.68
CA ASP A 74 5.37 2.14 6.69
C ASP A 74 4.43 3.31 6.99
N GLU A 75 4.71 4.50 6.43
CA GLU A 75 3.86 5.68 6.60
C GLU A 75 2.50 5.44 5.92
N GLY A 76 1.43 5.62 6.70
CA GLY A 76 0.06 5.39 6.24
C GLY A 76 -0.45 3.96 6.46
N TYR A 77 0.41 3.03 6.86
CA TYR A 77 0.01 1.73 7.38
C TYR A 77 -0.09 1.77 8.91
N PRO A 78 -1.02 1.01 9.54
CA PRO A 78 -1.06 0.88 11.00
C PRO A 78 0.22 0.15 11.46
N ASN A 79 1.29 0.90 11.72
CA ASN A 79 2.56 0.34 12.14
C ASN A 79 2.58 0.17 13.68
N PRO A 80 2.48 -1.06 14.21
CA PRO A 80 2.48 -1.28 15.66
C PRO A 80 3.88 -1.10 16.28
N LEU A 81 4.95 -1.04 15.48
CA LEU A 81 6.30 -0.71 15.95
C LEU A 81 6.46 0.79 16.22
N LEU A 82 5.68 1.63 15.54
CA LEU A 82 5.66 3.09 15.74
C LEU A 82 4.52 3.54 16.67
N ASN A 83 3.44 2.75 16.77
CA ASN A 83 2.26 3.05 17.60
C ASN A 83 1.81 1.82 18.42
N PRO A 84 2.48 1.50 19.54
CA PRO A 84 2.20 0.29 20.33
C PRO A 84 0.86 0.29 21.09
N GLY A 85 0.08 1.37 21.02
CA GLY A 85 -1.16 1.54 21.80
C GLY A 85 -2.48 1.39 21.02
N LEU A 86 -2.43 1.01 19.75
CA LEU A 86 -3.62 0.78 18.91
C LEU A 86 -3.67 -0.70 18.53
N SER A 87 -4.06 -1.55 19.49
CA SER A 87 -4.47 -2.94 19.26
C SER A 87 -5.91 -3.16 19.71
#